data_AF-A0A831WZ13-F1
#
_entry.id   AF-A0A831WZ13-F1
#
_cell.length_a   1.000
_cell.length_b   1.000
_cell.length_c   1.000
_cell.angle_alpha   90.00
_cell.angle_beta   90.00
_cell.angle_gamma   90.00
#
_symmetry.space_group_name_H-M   'P 1'
#
loop_
_entity.id
_entity.type
_entity.pdbx_description
1 polymer ?
#
loop_
_entity_poly.entity_id
_entity_poly.type
_entity_poly.pdbx_seq_one_letter_code
_entity_poly.pdbx_strand_id
1 'polypeptide(L)'
;MTVLDLFYYGVLLLAVGVIGFIFARSKSKAEQAPTNQTAISASDDASNEVVDKEVETLRAIHQVNLVDEKDEGSGIAHLPNGVFGYSYSPQQETPLFRKKMFQSFEVHKLPDGQIHLIGFVTEREAVQLSAAGAYVEVNLYPEPWGESAKAVSIPTLRVLHARGPSRSDGNALKLELAPESDTIH
;
A
#
# COMPACT_ATOMS: atom_id res chain seq x y z
N MET A 1 16.15 -67.06 -7.81
CA MET A 1 15.40 -67.44 -9.03
C MET A 1 14.39 -68.51 -8.67
N THR A 2 13.11 -68.20 -8.82
CA THR A 2 11.93 -69.09 -8.97
C THR A 2 10.98 -68.23 -9.82
N VAL A 3 10.75 -68.46 -11.12
CA VAL A 3 10.15 -69.59 -11.83
C VAL A 3 8.85 -70.06 -11.17
N LEU A 4 7.82 -69.21 -11.20
CA LEU A 4 6.40 -69.55 -11.36
C LEU A 4 5.58 -68.30 -11.01
N ASP A 5 5.13 -67.58 -12.04
CA ASP A 5 3.76 -67.06 -12.17
C ASP A 5 3.71 -66.19 -13.42
N LEU A 6 3.72 -66.94 -14.52
CA LEU A 6 3.65 -66.48 -15.87
C LEU A 6 2.20 -66.72 -16.33
N PHE A 7 1.53 -65.64 -16.73
CA PHE A 7 0.35 -65.60 -17.58
C PHE A 7 -0.97 -66.21 -17.07
N TYR A 8 -1.89 -65.33 -16.67
CA TYR A 8 -3.30 -65.49 -16.99
C TYR A 8 -3.86 -64.21 -17.62
N TYR A 9 -3.80 -64.20 -18.95
CA TYR A 9 -4.79 -63.71 -19.92
C TYR A 9 -5.68 -62.49 -19.61
N GLY A 10 -5.64 -61.52 -20.54
CA GLY A 10 -6.74 -60.57 -20.77
C GLY A 10 -6.30 -59.24 -21.40
N VAL A 11 -5.71 -59.25 -22.60
CA VAL A 11 -6.37 -58.74 -23.83
C VAL A 11 -6.77 -57.25 -23.79
N LEU A 12 -5.87 -56.43 -24.35
CA LEU A 12 -6.10 -55.45 -25.42
C LEU A 12 -7.55 -54.96 -25.66
N LEU A 13 -7.79 -53.66 -25.56
CA LEU A 13 -8.41 -52.88 -26.65
C LEU A 13 -8.31 -51.36 -26.43
N LEU A 14 -7.89 -50.71 -27.52
CA LEU A 14 -7.86 -49.27 -27.77
C LEU A 14 -9.26 -48.65 -27.66
N ALA A 15 -9.35 -47.48 -27.03
CA ALA A 15 -10.41 -46.53 -27.32
C ALA A 15 -9.82 -45.11 -27.27
N VAL A 16 -9.62 -44.57 -28.47
CA VAL A 16 -9.45 -43.15 -28.75
C VAL A 16 -10.67 -42.42 -28.19
N GLY A 17 -10.44 -41.51 -27.24
CA GLY A 17 -11.48 -40.66 -26.66
C GLY A 17 -11.06 -39.20 -26.70
N VAL A 18 -11.10 -38.60 -27.89
CA VAL A 18 -11.10 -37.14 -28.07
C VAL A 18 -12.45 -36.65 -27.56
N ILE A 19 -12.48 -36.14 -26.32
CA ILE A 19 -13.64 -35.40 -25.80
C ILE A 19 -13.25 -33.92 -25.80
N GLY A 20 -13.89 -33.19 -26.71
CA GLY A 20 -13.70 -31.77 -26.90
C GLY A 20 -14.02 -30.98 -25.65
N PHE A 21 -13.11 -30.08 -25.29
CA PHE A 21 -13.40 -28.98 -24.39
C PHE A 21 -14.43 -28.05 -25.06
N ILE A 22 -15.69 -28.19 -24.64
CA ILE A 22 -16.72 -27.19 -24.92
C ILE A 22 -16.36 -25.95 -24.09
N PHE A 23 -15.87 -24.91 -24.77
CA PHE A 23 -15.79 -23.56 -24.23
C PHE A 23 -17.21 -23.02 -24.03
N ALA A 24 -17.78 -23.24 -22.85
CA ALA A 24 -18.94 -22.48 -22.38
C ALA A 24 -18.46 -21.06 -22.03
N ARG A 25 -18.54 -20.16 -23.01
CA ARG A 25 -18.32 -18.73 -22.86
C ARG A 25 -19.43 -18.15 -21.99
N SER A 26 -19.24 -18.21 -20.68
CA SER A 26 -20.01 -17.42 -19.72
C SER A 26 -19.82 -15.95 -20.07
N LYS A 27 -20.88 -15.31 -20.58
CA LYS A 27 -20.98 -13.86 -20.60
C LYS A 27 -21.16 -13.44 -19.14
N SER A 28 -20.06 -13.22 -18.42
CA SER A 28 -20.11 -12.35 -17.25
C SER A 28 -20.54 -10.98 -17.75
N LYS A 29 -21.79 -10.64 -17.45
CA LYS A 29 -22.31 -9.29 -17.56
C LYS A 29 -21.49 -8.44 -16.60
N ALA A 30 -20.41 -7.86 -17.12
CA ALA A 30 -19.85 -6.64 -16.58
C ALA A 30 -20.99 -5.64 -16.52
N GLU A 31 -21.42 -5.29 -15.31
CA GLU A 31 -22.08 -4.03 -14.95
C GLU A 31 -22.56 -4.16 -13.50
N GLN A 32 -21.71 -3.70 -12.57
CA GLN A 32 -22.09 -2.98 -11.36
C GLN A 32 -20.79 -2.55 -10.66
N ALA A 33 -20.27 -1.40 -11.08
CA ALA A 33 -19.56 -0.53 -10.15
C ALA A 33 -20.54 -0.22 -9.00
N PRO A 34 -20.10 -0.16 -7.73
CA PRO A 34 -20.93 0.45 -6.71
C PRO A 34 -20.95 1.97 -6.98
N THR A 35 -21.88 2.39 -7.84
CA THR A 35 -22.40 3.76 -7.84
C THR A 35 -23.22 3.89 -6.57
N ASN A 36 -22.55 4.22 -5.47
CA ASN A 36 -23.22 4.69 -4.27
C ASN A 36 -22.62 6.03 -3.85
N GLN A 37 -22.61 6.98 -4.79
CA GLN A 37 -22.46 8.41 -4.53
C GLN A 37 -23.83 9.09 -4.63
N THR A 38 -24.83 8.66 -3.86
CA THR A 38 -26.03 9.50 -3.62
C THR A 38 -26.80 9.08 -2.36
N ALA A 39 -26.16 9.10 -1.20
CA ALA A 39 -26.84 9.27 0.11
C ALA A 39 -25.82 9.27 1.25
N ILE A 40 -24.91 10.26 1.31
CA ILE A 40 -24.07 10.41 2.51
C ILE A 40 -23.86 11.89 2.82
N SER A 41 -24.36 12.32 3.99
CA SER A 41 -24.26 13.72 4.44
C SER A 41 -24.25 13.84 5.97
N ALA A 42 -23.87 12.78 6.68
CA ALA A 42 -23.71 12.86 8.15
C ALA A 42 -22.74 11.83 8.74
N SER A 43 -22.61 10.63 8.14
CA SER A 43 -21.68 9.60 8.62
C SER A 43 -20.25 9.76 8.08
N ASP A 44 -20.08 10.33 6.89
CA ASP A 44 -18.77 10.50 6.25
C ASP A 44 -17.94 11.62 6.90
N ASP A 45 -18.60 12.67 7.39
CA ASP A 45 -17.91 13.81 8.02
C ASP A 45 -17.20 13.37 9.30
N ALA A 46 -17.84 12.51 10.10
CA ALA A 46 -17.25 11.98 11.33
C ALA A 46 -16.07 11.03 11.06
N SER A 47 -16.14 10.20 10.02
CA SER A 47 -15.01 9.33 9.64
C SER A 47 -13.83 10.13 9.09
N ASN A 48 -14.10 11.19 8.31
CA ASN A 48 -13.05 12.06 7.79
C ASN A 48 -12.38 12.87 8.91
N GLU A 49 -13.15 13.37 9.89
CA GLU A 49 -12.61 14.07 11.06
C GLU A 49 -11.67 13.18 11.90
N VAL A 50 -12.03 11.90 12.08
CA VAL A 50 -11.17 10.94 12.80
C VAL A 50 -9.86 10.69 12.05
N VAL A 51 -9.92 10.50 10.73
CA VAL A 51 -8.75 10.30 9.85
C VAL A 51 -7.82 11.51 9.91
N ASP A 52 -8.37 12.72 9.76
CA ASP A 52 -7.60 13.96 9.81
C ASP A 52 -6.91 14.13 11.18
N LYS A 53 -7.57 13.72 12.26
CA LYS A 53 -7.01 13.73 13.61
C LYS A 53 -5.86 12.73 13.79
N GLU A 54 -5.90 11.56 13.16
CA GLU A 54 -4.78 10.61 13.22
C GLU A 54 -3.53 11.18 12.53
N VAL A 55 -3.69 11.77 11.33
CA VAL A 55 -2.58 12.40 10.61
C VAL A 55 -2.04 13.60 11.38
N GLU A 56 -2.90 14.44 11.95
CA GLU A 56 -2.47 15.56 12.80
C GLU A 56 -1.72 15.10 14.04
N THR A 57 -2.11 13.95 14.62
CA THR A 57 -1.37 13.33 15.72
C THR A 57 0.03 12.91 15.27
N LEU A 58 0.18 12.33 14.08
CA LEU A 58 1.50 11.99 13.52
C LEU A 58 2.38 13.23 13.28
N ARG A 59 1.80 14.35 12.83
CA ARG A 59 2.53 15.63 12.69
C ARG A 59 3.03 16.14 14.04
N ALA A 60 2.18 16.10 15.06
CA ALA A 60 2.54 16.50 16.42
C ALA A 60 3.64 15.60 17.01
N ILE A 61 3.54 14.28 16.84
CA ILE A 61 4.55 13.30 17.29
C ILE A 61 5.89 13.55 16.58
N HIS A 62 5.88 13.76 15.27
CA HIS A 62 7.10 14.00 14.48
C HIS A 62 7.65 15.43 14.61
N GLN A 63 6.94 16.33 15.29
CA GLN A 63 7.34 17.73 15.49
C GLN A 63 7.64 18.46 14.17
N VAL A 64 6.78 18.24 13.17
CA VAL A 64 6.94 18.82 11.83
C VAL A 64 6.01 20.00 11.62
N ASN A 65 6.47 21.00 10.88
CA ASN A 65 5.67 22.12 10.40
C ASN A 65 5.51 22.04 8.87
N LEU A 66 4.47 22.66 8.33
CA LEU A 66 4.30 22.69 6.87
C LEU A 66 5.50 23.42 6.23
N VAL A 67 6.05 22.86 5.14
CA VAL A 67 7.16 23.44 4.37
C VAL A 67 6.87 24.90 4.01
N ASP A 68 7.86 25.80 4.17
CA ASP A 68 7.70 27.22 3.86
C ASP A 68 7.44 27.47 2.37
N GLU A 69 6.75 28.57 2.04
CA GLU A 69 6.43 28.94 0.65
C GLU A 69 7.68 29.11 -0.22
N LYS A 70 8.76 29.65 0.34
CA LYS A 70 10.04 29.82 -0.36
C LYS A 70 10.73 28.48 -0.70
N ASP A 71 10.40 27.43 0.03
CA ASP A 71 11.05 26.12 -0.07
C ASP A 71 10.16 25.12 -0.85
N GLU A 72 8.93 25.51 -1.20
CA GLU A 72 7.99 24.71 -1.98
C GLU A 72 8.59 24.28 -3.34
N GLY A 73 8.35 23.02 -3.69
CA GLY A 73 8.89 22.40 -4.90
C GLY A 73 10.34 21.91 -4.76
N SER A 74 11.03 22.25 -3.68
CA SER A 74 12.37 21.72 -3.40
C SER A 74 12.33 20.26 -2.99
N GLY A 75 13.34 19.49 -3.39
CA GLY A 75 13.52 18.11 -2.96
C GLY A 75 13.74 18.00 -1.45
N ILE A 76 13.13 17.00 -0.80
CA ILE A 76 13.16 16.81 0.65
C ILE A 76 14.57 16.79 1.26
N ALA A 77 15.58 16.34 0.52
CA ALA A 77 16.97 16.36 0.95
C ALA A 77 17.49 17.78 1.25
N HIS A 78 17.01 18.78 0.51
CA HIS A 78 17.44 20.19 0.60
C HIS A 78 16.62 21.03 1.57
N LEU A 79 15.48 20.51 2.04
CA LEU A 79 14.62 21.19 2.98
C LEU A 79 15.23 21.23 4.40
N PRO A 80 14.87 22.21 5.24
CA PRO A 80 15.21 22.17 6.67
C PRO A 80 14.58 20.95 7.36
N ASN A 81 15.16 20.52 8.47
CA ASN A 81 14.57 19.47 9.31
C ASN A 81 13.32 19.99 10.03
N GLY A 82 12.45 19.07 10.47
CA GLY A 82 11.22 19.42 11.18
C GLY A 82 10.13 19.98 10.25
N VAL A 83 10.06 19.50 9.01
CA VAL A 83 9.05 19.93 8.04
C VAL A 83 8.28 18.77 7.44
N PHE A 84 7.06 19.04 6.98
CA PHE A 84 6.29 18.13 6.14
C PHE A 84 5.71 18.85 4.93
N GLY A 85 5.29 18.07 3.95
CA GLY A 85 4.56 18.55 2.79
C GLY A 85 4.04 17.39 1.96
N TYR A 86 3.50 17.70 0.80
CA TYR A 86 2.83 16.71 -0.05
C TYR A 86 3.63 16.44 -1.32
N SER A 87 3.69 15.18 -1.75
CA SER A 87 4.38 14.76 -2.96
C SER A 87 3.62 13.69 -3.72
N TYR A 88 3.61 13.80 -5.04
CA TYR A 88 3.11 12.74 -5.93
C TYR A 88 4.13 11.64 -6.21
N SER A 89 5.41 11.91 -5.92
CA SER A 89 6.52 11.03 -6.26
C SER A 89 7.41 10.81 -5.02
N PRO A 90 6.92 10.09 -3.99
CA PRO A 90 7.63 9.92 -2.73
C PRO A 90 8.89 9.02 -2.82
N GLN A 91 9.28 8.57 -4.01
CA GLN A 91 10.37 7.61 -4.21
C GLN A 91 11.70 8.24 -4.70
N GLN A 92 11.67 9.38 -5.39
CA GLN A 92 12.87 9.98 -6.02
C GLN A 92 12.79 11.50 -5.98
N GLU A 93 13.87 12.16 -5.54
CA GLU A 93 14.01 13.63 -5.49
C GLU A 93 12.75 14.34 -4.95
N THR A 94 12.10 13.72 -3.94
CA THR A 94 10.73 13.98 -3.50
C THR A 94 10.45 15.46 -3.28
N PRO A 95 9.84 16.17 -4.25
CA PRO A 95 9.55 17.58 -4.10
C PRO A 95 8.34 17.72 -3.18
N LEU A 96 8.42 18.64 -2.23
CA LEU A 96 7.32 18.89 -1.29
C LEU A 96 6.53 20.14 -1.67
N PHE A 97 5.22 20.00 -1.68
CA PHE A 97 4.28 21.08 -1.93
C PHE A 97 3.47 21.37 -0.67
N ARG A 98 3.04 22.63 -0.52
CA ARG A 98 2.25 23.07 0.65
C ARG A 98 0.81 22.60 0.57
N LYS A 99 0.28 22.54 -0.65
CA LYS A 99 -1.10 22.16 -0.90
C LYS A 99 -1.20 20.65 -1.10
N LYS A 100 -2.04 19.99 -0.29
CA LYS A 100 -2.46 18.61 -0.56
C LYS A 100 -3.20 18.59 -1.89
N MET A 101 -2.65 17.87 -2.84
CA MET A 101 -3.32 17.60 -4.10
C MET A 101 -3.91 16.18 -4.07
N PHE A 102 -4.89 15.92 -4.93
CA PHE A 102 -5.61 14.64 -4.95
C PHE A 102 -4.63 13.46 -5.07
N GLN A 103 -4.72 12.47 -4.18
CA GLN A 103 -3.84 11.29 -4.18
C GLN A 103 -2.33 11.59 -4.05
N SER A 104 -1.97 12.73 -3.45
CA SER A 104 -0.59 13.02 -3.05
C SER A 104 -0.28 12.44 -1.67
N PHE A 105 0.92 11.89 -1.51
CA PHE A 105 1.40 11.38 -0.23
C PHE A 105 1.91 12.53 0.63
N GLU A 106 1.71 12.43 1.93
CA GLU A 106 2.35 13.31 2.89
C GLU A 106 3.70 12.74 3.31
N VAL A 107 4.73 13.59 3.35
CA VAL A 107 6.11 13.19 3.63
C VAL A 107 6.67 14.11 4.71
N HIS A 108 7.28 13.50 5.72
CA HIS A 108 7.86 14.19 6.87
C HIS A 108 9.39 14.08 6.80
N LYS A 109 10.08 15.19 7.07
CA LYS A 109 11.48 15.23 7.45
C LYS A 109 11.56 15.62 8.91
N LEU A 110 11.92 14.66 9.76
CA LEU A 110 11.95 14.82 11.21
C LEU A 110 13.08 15.78 11.66
N PRO A 111 13.07 16.25 12.92
CA PRO A 111 14.14 17.10 13.47
C PRO A 111 15.54 16.50 13.37
N ASP A 112 15.66 15.17 13.44
CA ASP A 112 16.92 14.43 13.28
C ASP A 112 17.30 14.17 11.81
N GLY A 113 16.45 14.59 10.87
CA GLY A 113 16.65 14.44 9.43
C GLY A 113 16.13 13.11 8.85
N GLN A 114 15.58 12.21 9.67
CA GLN A 114 14.93 11.00 9.15
C GLN A 114 13.73 11.39 8.28
N ILE A 115 13.49 10.60 7.23
CA ILE A 115 12.38 10.84 6.31
C ILE A 115 11.34 9.75 6.51
N HIS A 116 10.09 10.16 6.70
CA HIS A 116 8.97 9.27 6.91
C HIS A 116 7.89 9.53 5.86
N LEU A 117 7.31 8.46 5.33
CA LEU A 117 6.17 8.50 4.45
C LEU A 117 4.90 8.26 5.27
N ILE A 118 3.90 9.11 5.09
CA ILE A 118 2.60 8.99 5.73
C ILE A 118 1.58 8.47 4.72
N GLY A 119 0.75 7.54 5.16
CA GLY A 119 -0.34 7.03 4.36
C GLY A 119 -1.25 6.12 5.16
N PHE A 120 -2.13 5.44 4.44
CA PHE A 120 -3.19 4.63 5.00
C PHE A 120 -3.03 3.17 4.61
N VAL A 121 -3.26 2.29 5.57
CA VAL A 121 -3.24 0.83 5.41
C VAL A 121 -4.44 0.23 6.14
N THR A 122 -4.65 -1.07 6.00
CA THR A 122 -5.65 -1.78 6.82
C THR A 122 -5.18 -1.89 8.27
N GLU A 123 -6.10 -2.03 9.22
CA GLU A 123 -5.76 -2.26 10.64
C GLU A 123 -4.82 -3.47 10.83
N ARG A 124 -5.02 -4.54 10.04
CA ARG A 124 -4.16 -5.73 10.06
C ARG A 124 -2.73 -5.39 9.64
N GLU A 125 -2.56 -4.62 8.58
CA GLU A 125 -1.24 -4.18 8.11
C GLU A 125 -0.60 -3.22 9.12
N ALA A 126 -1.36 -2.32 9.75
CA ALA A 126 -0.85 -1.44 10.80
C ALA A 126 -0.28 -2.23 11.99
N VAL A 127 -0.98 -3.28 12.44
CA VAL A 127 -0.48 -4.18 13.47
C VAL A 127 0.81 -4.88 13.02
N GLN A 128 0.87 -5.36 11.77
CA GLN A 128 2.09 -5.98 11.22
C GLN A 128 3.27 -5.01 11.14
N LEU A 129 3.03 -3.75 10.77
CA LEU A 129 4.05 -2.71 10.70
C LEU A 129 4.67 -2.39 12.07
N SER A 130 3.87 -2.51 13.14
CA SER A 130 4.29 -2.32 14.54
C SER A 130 4.92 -3.55 15.19
N ALA A 131 4.81 -4.72 14.54
CA ALA A 131 5.40 -5.94 15.05
C ALA A 131 6.89 -5.98 14.70
N ALA A 132 7.76 -5.97 15.72
CA ALA A 132 9.20 -6.07 15.54
C ALA A 132 9.59 -7.35 14.78
N GLY A 133 10.63 -7.26 13.93
CA GLY A 133 11.30 -8.43 13.36
C GLY A 133 10.72 -9.02 12.07
N ALA A 134 9.62 -8.50 11.52
CA ALA A 134 9.01 -9.04 10.31
C ALA A 134 9.34 -8.21 9.05
N TYR A 135 9.67 -8.91 7.97
CA TYR A 135 9.53 -8.34 6.62
C TYR A 135 8.04 -8.21 6.31
N VAL A 136 7.63 -7.05 5.79
CA VAL A 136 6.21 -6.76 5.53
C VAL A 136 6.05 -6.20 4.12
N GLU A 137 5.07 -6.72 3.39
CA GLU A 137 4.59 -6.12 2.14
C GLU A 137 3.27 -5.42 2.42
N VAL A 138 3.18 -4.13 2.07
CA VAL A 138 1.98 -3.32 2.28
C VAL A 138 1.61 -2.53 1.03
N ASN A 139 0.31 -2.28 0.87
CA ASN A 139 -0.19 -1.26 -0.05
C ASN A 139 -0.43 0.02 0.76
N LEU A 140 0.43 1.03 0.59
CA LEU A 140 0.28 2.32 1.25
C LEU A 140 -0.54 3.26 0.37
N TYR A 141 -1.65 3.75 0.89
CA TYR A 141 -2.53 4.69 0.19
C TYR A 141 -2.28 6.13 0.65
N PRO A 142 -2.37 7.15 -0.25
CA PRO A 142 -2.20 8.55 0.14
C PRO A 142 -3.41 9.11 0.91
N GLU A 143 -4.57 8.46 0.78
CA GLU A 143 -5.86 8.79 1.39
C GLU A 143 -6.57 7.50 1.78
N PRO A 144 -7.58 7.53 2.68
CA PRO A 144 -8.36 6.34 2.99
C PRO A 144 -8.97 5.72 1.73
N TRP A 145 -8.82 4.40 1.57
CA TRP A 145 -9.30 3.68 0.40
C TRP A 145 -9.76 2.27 0.74
N GLY A 146 -11.04 1.98 0.50
CA GLY A 146 -11.63 0.69 0.87
C GLY A 146 -11.52 0.45 2.38
N GLU A 147 -10.86 -0.63 2.79
CA GLU A 147 -10.60 -0.96 4.20
C GLU A 147 -9.33 -0.30 4.76
N SER A 148 -8.54 0.36 3.91
CA SER A 148 -7.30 1.02 4.30
C SER A 148 -7.60 2.42 4.81
N ALA A 149 -7.96 2.54 6.09
CA ALA A 149 -8.29 3.80 6.73
C ALA A 149 -7.38 4.16 7.91
N LYS A 150 -6.45 3.26 8.27
CA LYS A 150 -5.57 3.47 9.42
C LYS A 150 -4.33 4.26 9.02
N ALA A 151 -4.12 5.43 9.60
CA ALA A 151 -2.92 6.22 9.32
C ALA A 151 -1.68 5.57 9.93
N VAL A 152 -0.60 5.50 9.14
CA VAL A 152 0.69 4.97 9.57
C VAL A 152 1.84 5.87 9.13
N SER A 153 2.97 5.74 9.81
CA SER A 153 4.23 6.36 9.43
C SER A 153 5.27 5.28 9.11
N ILE A 154 5.87 5.38 7.93
CA ILE A 154 6.88 4.42 7.46
C ILE A 154 8.20 5.17 7.28
N PRO A 155 9.24 4.89 8.09
CA PRO A 155 10.58 5.39 7.84
C PRO A 155 11.06 4.93 6.47
N THR A 156 11.52 5.85 5.62
CA THR A 156 11.97 5.50 4.26
C THR A 156 13.21 4.60 4.27
N LEU A 157 13.99 4.63 5.36
CA LEU A 157 15.11 3.71 5.59
C LEU A 157 14.68 2.24 5.73
N ARG A 158 13.42 1.96 6.08
CA ARG A 158 12.88 0.59 6.09
C ARG A 158 12.47 0.11 4.70
N VAL A 159 12.35 0.99 3.72
CA VAL A 159 11.85 0.63 2.38
C VAL A 159 12.96 -0.06 1.59
N LEU A 160 12.83 -1.37 1.37
CA LEU A 160 13.76 -2.18 0.57
C LEU A 160 13.45 -2.04 -0.92
N HIS A 161 12.17 -2.13 -1.27
CA HIS A 161 11.69 -1.96 -2.62
C HIS A 161 10.37 -1.20 -2.60
N ALA A 162 10.21 -0.32 -3.58
CA ALA A 162 8.99 0.44 -3.74
C ALA A 162 8.58 0.40 -5.21
N ARG A 163 7.36 -0.05 -5.49
CA ARG A 163 6.78 0.05 -6.84
C ARG A 163 5.88 1.26 -6.88
N GLY A 164 6.17 2.14 -7.84
CA GLY A 164 5.47 3.41 -8.02
C GLY A 164 3.95 3.24 -8.05
N PRO A 165 3.23 4.33 -7.74
CA PRO A 165 1.82 4.24 -7.43
C PRO A 165 0.99 3.75 -8.62
N SER A 166 0.00 2.91 -8.36
CA SER A 166 -0.91 2.41 -9.40
C SER A 166 -1.83 3.52 -9.89
N ARG A 167 -1.98 3.71 -11.20
CA ARG A 167 -2.95 4.69 -11.75
C ARG A 167 -4.42 4.25 -11.59
N SER A 168 -4.63 3.04 -11.07
CA SER A 168 -5.92 2.47 -10.65
C SER A 168 -5.89 2.23 -9.15
N ASP A 169 -7.06 1.96 -8.56
CA ASP A 169 -7.15 1.43 -7.19
C ASP A 169 -6.53 2.35 -6.12
N GLY A 170 -6.92 3.63 -6.10
CA GLY A 170 -6.58 4.54 -5.00
C GLY A 170 -5.12 5.04 -4.95
N ASN A 171 -4.34 4.88 -6.02
CA ASN A 171 -2.95 5.34 -6.09
C ASN A 171 -2.01 4.66 -5.09
N ALA A 172 -2.25 3.38 -4.82
CA ALA A 172 -1.47 2.61 -3.86
C ALA A 172 0.02 2.53 -4.24
N LEU A 173 0.88 2.85 -3.29
CA LEU A 173 2.32 2.62 -3.35
C LEU A 173 2.62 1.26 -2.73
N LYS A 174 3.15 0.32 -3.50
CA LYS A 174 3.51 -1.00 -2.97
C LYS A 174 4.90 -0.94 -2.36
N LEU A 175 4.99 -1.31 -1.10
CA LEU A 175 6.23 -1.24 -0.32
C LEU A 175 6.60 -2.63 0.19
N GLU A 176 7.86 -2.98 0.00
CA GLU A 176 8.53 -4.10 0.65
C GLU A 176 9.42 -3.52 1.76
N LEU A 177 9.13 -3.85 3.01
CA LEU A 177 9.75 -3.22 4.18
C LEU A 177 10.63 -4.21 4.94
N ALA A 178 11.82 -3.72 5.32
CA ALA A 178 12.67 -4.39 6.28
C ALA A 178 11.98 -4.46 7.65
N PRO A 179 12.38 -5.46 8.47
CA PRO A 179 12.09 -5.45 9.90
C PRO A 179 12.44 -4.12 10.54
N GLU A 180 11.70 -3.74 11.58
CA GLU A 180 12.08 -2.62 12.41
C GLU A 180 13.43 -2.94 13.06
N SER A 181 14.45 -2.15 12.72
CA SER A 181 15.77 -2.29 13.30
C SER A 181 15.71 -1.77 14.74
N ASP A 182 16.03 -2.62 15.72
CA ASP A 182 16.43 -2.15 17.05
C ASP A 182 17.70 -1.31 16.87
N THR A 183 17.53 -0.01 16.61
CA THR A 183 18.67 0.90 16.51
C THR A 183 19.14 1.14 17.94
N ILE A 184 20.03 0.26 18.41
CA ILE A 184 20.84 0.47 19.60
C ILE A 184 21.77 1.64 19.25
N HIS A 185 21.42 2.82 19.75
CA HIS A 185 22.32 3.98 19.81
C HIS A 185 23.38 3.79 20.90
#